data_AF-A0A8A3P576-F1
#
_entry.id   AF-A0A8A3P576-F1
#
_cell.length_a   1.000
_cell.length_b   1.000
_cell.length_c   1.000
_cell.angle_alpha   90.00
_cell.angle_beta   90.00
_cell.angle_gamma   90.00
#
_symmetry.space_group_name_H-M   'P 1'
#
loop_
_entity.id
_entity.type
_entity.pdbx_description
1 polymer ?
#
loop_
_entity_poly.entity_id
_entity_poly.type
_entity_poly.pdbx_seq_one_letter_code
_entity_poly.pdbx_strand_id
1 'polypeptide(L)'
;MVFPVGLVMVVLTGADLFTSYCMYSVVALLHRRCSLLDLLKTWFVSFFGNLAGALFFMAVLTGYGGTFESGAFKDEALAFAKTKAVTPHWHQIFLKGILCNWLVCMAVFLAISSREVISKIVAIWFPVMCFVGLGTDHVVANMYFIPLAIFLKAPAPLSVSYYIWKSMIPSLLGNIIGGGFFCGGVYWYLFLAHETVSIHFDTVDANTAVYEQGGPINRQATADGAGTGYGHAHDKHVVPSSGNNGRSGIAHDLHLGAVEGLGRRKEGSEGSVSV
;
A
#
# COMPACT_ATOMS: atom_id res chain seq x y z
N MET A 1 -22.06 6.10 -6.13
CA MET A 1 -21.39 6.43 -4.85
C MET A 1 -20.94 5.23 -4.01
N VAL A 2 -21.29 3.98 -4.37
CA VAL A 2 -20.92 2.77 -3.61
C VAL A 2 -19.54 2.20 -3.99
N PHE A 3 -18.91 2.72 -5.05
CA PHE A 3 -17.59 2.29 -5.53
C PHE A 3 -16.47 2.23 -4.46
N PRO A 4 -16.40 3.13 -3.45
CA PRO A 4 -15.34 3.06 -2.42
C PRO A 4 -15.26 1.75 -1.65
N VAL A 5 -16.33 0.95 -1.59
CA VAL A 5 -16.37 -0.33 -0.88
C VAL A 5 -15.24 -1.27 -1.33
N GLY A 6 -14.88 -1.27 -2.62
CA GLY A 6 -13.78 -2.10 -3.13
C GLY A 6 -12.44 -1.77 -2.47
N LEU A 7 -12.07 -0.48 -2.41
CA LEU A 7 -10.81 -0.06 -1.80
C LEU A 7 -10.83 -0.23 -0.27
N VAL A 8 -11.98 -0.04 0.38
CA VAL A 8 -12.15 -0.34 1.80
C VAL A 8 -11.86 -1.81 2.10
N MET A 9 -12.41 -2.74 1.31
CA MET A 9 -12.16 -4.18 1.50
C MET A 9 -10.68 -4.51 1.30
N VAL A 10 -10.04 -3.99 0.24
CA VAL A 10 -8.60 -4.20 -0.01
C VAL A 10 -7.76 -3.74 1.18
N VAL A 11 -7.97 -2.51 1.66
CA VAL A 11 -7.17 -1.94 2.76
C VAL A 11 -7.42 -2.65 4.08
N LEU A 12 -8.67 -3.02 4.39
CA LEU A 12 -8.99 -3.69 5.66
C LEU A 12 -8.60 -5.17 5.68
N THR A 13 -8.58 -5.84 4.53
CA THR A 13 -8.13 -7.24 4.43
C THR A 13 -6.61 -7.37 4.28
N GLY A 14 -5.91 -6.28 3.97
CA GLY A 14 -4.49 -6.30 3.65
C GLY A 14 -4.19 -6.94 2.29
N ALA A 15 -5.19 -7.03 1.41
CA ALA A 15 -5.00 -7.53 0.06
C ALA A 15 -4.15 -6.55 -0.77
N ASP A 16 -3.47 -7.08 -1.77
CA ASP A 16 -2.60 -6.29 -2.64
C ASP A 16 -3.36 -5.66 -3.80
N LEU A 17 -3.04 -4.39 -4.09
CA LEU A 17 -3.61 -3.62 -5.18
C LEU A 17 -2.52 -2.83 -5.91
N PHE A 18 -2.39 -3.07 -7.21
CA PHE A 18 -1.33 -2.49 -8.05
C PHE A 18 -1.23 -0.96 -7.95
N THR A 19 -2.38 -0.29 -7.93
CA THR A 19 -2.44 1.17 -7.99
C THR A 19 -1.91 1.83 -6.72
N SER A 20 -2.23 1.30 -5.53
CA SER A 20 -1.63 1.76 -4.27
C SER A 20 -0.16 1.33 -4.16
N TYR A 21 0.20 0.17 -4.72
CA TYR A 21 1.57 -0.32 -4.75
C TYR A 21 2.54 0.61 -5.51
N CYS A 22 2.06 1.34 -6.53
CA CYS A 22 2.83 2.35 -7.24
C CYS A 22 3.41 3.43 -6.29
N MET A 23 2.68 3.82 -5.25
CA MET A 23 3.17 4.78 -4.25
C MET A 23 4.25 4.15 -3.36
N TYR A 24 3.98 3.00 -2.74
CA TYR A 24 4.91 2.38 -1.78
C TYR A 24 6.26 2.02 -2.41
N SER A 25 6.19 1.42 -3.60
CA SER A 25 7.38 0.97 -4.31
C SER A 25 8.31 2.12 -4.70
N VAL A 26 7.76 3.28 -5.10
CA VAL A 26 8.57 4.47 -5.41
C VAL A 26 9.20 5.04 -4.13
N VAL A 27 8.46 5.12 -3.02
CA VAL A 27 9.03 5.56 -1.74
C VAL A 27 10.18 4.63 -1.30
N ALA A 28 10.00 3.31 -1.42
CA ALA A 28 11.02 2.32 -1.10
C ALA A 28 12.26 2.43 -2.01
N LEU A 29 12.06 2.68 -3.31
CA LEU A 29 13.14 2.87 -4.27
C LEU A 29 13.94 4.15 -3.97
N LEU A 30 13.25 5.26 -3.64
CA LEU A 30 13.90 6.54 -3.32
C LEU A 30 14.71 6.46 -2.02
N HIS A 31 14.27 5.67 -1.04
CA HIS A 31 15.08 5.31 0.14
C HIS A 31 16.16 4.25 -0.12
N ARG A 32 16.34 3.80 -1.37
CA ARG A 32 17.29 2.76 -1.77
C ARG A 32 17.13 1.44 -0.99
N ARG A 33 15.88 1.11 -0.61
CA ARG A 33 15.54 -0.13 0.12
C ARG A 33 15.19 -1.28 -0.82
N CYS A 34 14.87 -1.00 -2.07
CA CYS A 34 14.67 -2.00 -3.11
C CYS A 34 15.42 -1.62 -4.39
N SER A 35 15.76 -2.61 -5.21
CA SER A 35 16.28 -2.36 -6.55
C SER A 35 15.14 -2.04 -7.51
N LEU A 36 15.46 -1.37 -8.62
CA LEU A 36 14.49 -1.13 -9.69
C LEU A 36 13.91 -2.45 -10.23
N LEU A 37 14.70 -3.53 -10.26
CA LEU A 37 14.23 -4.84 -10.70
C LEU A 37 13.20 -5.43 -9.73
N ASP A 38 13.36 -5.24 -8.43
CA ASP A 38 12.41 -5.74 -7.43
C ASP A 38 11.09 -4.95 -7.50
N LEU A 39 11.17 -3.65 -7.76
CA LEU A 39 9.99 -2.82 -8.06
C LEU A 39 9.25 -3.34 -9.30
N LEU A 40 9.95 -3.61 -10.41
CA LEU A 40 9.30 -4.10 -11.64
C LEU A 40 8.69 -5.50 -11.46
N LYS A 41 9.35 -6.41 -10.72
CA LYS A 41 8.81 -7.74 -10.41
C LYS A 41 7.51 -7.64 -9.62
N THR A 42 7.49 -6.82 -8.57
CA THR A 42 6.32 -6.65 -7.71
C THR A 42 5.16 -5.99 -8.46
N TRP A 43 5.45 -4.99 -9.29
CA TRP A 43 4.46 -4.39 -10.19
C TRP A 43 3.86 -5.42 -11.15
N PHE A 44 4.70 -6.25 -11.75
CA PHE A 44 4.25 -7.30 -12.66
C PHE A 44 3.33 -8.29 -11.94
N VAL A 45 3.76 -8.85 -10.80
CA VAL A 45 2.96 -9.83 -10.05
C VAL A 45 1.63 -9.23 -9.59
N SER A 46 1.65 -8.02 -9.03
CA SER A 46 0.45 -7.31 -8.57
C SER A 46 -0.52 -7.03 -9.72
N PHE A 47 -0.03 -6.48 -10.84
CA PHE A 47 -0.84 -6.16 -12.01
C PHE A 47 -1.53 -7.38 -12.59
N PHE A 48 -0.78 -8.47 -12.82
CA PHE A 48 -1.34 -9.69 -13.39
C PHE A 48 -2.21 -10.46 -12.39
N GLY A 49 -1.91 -10.41 -11.10
CA GLY A 49 -2.78 -10.95 -10.04
C GLY A 49 -4.13 -10.23 -9.99
N ASN A 50 -4.11 -8.90 -10.04
CA ASN A 50 -5.33 -8.08 -10.12
C ASN A 50 -6.12 -8.35 -11.40
N LEU A 51 -5.44 -8.44 -12.56
CA LEU A 51 -6.08 -8.76 -13.84
C LEU A 51 -6.73 -10.16 -13.82
N ALA A 52 -6.01 -11.17 -13.34
CA ALA A 52 -6.52 -12.54 -13.24
C ALA A 52 -7.74 -12.61 -12.31
N GLY A 53 -7.67 -11.98 -11.14
CA GLY A 53 -8.79 -11.90 -10.20
C GLY A 53 -10.01 -11.18 -10.79
N ALA A 54 -9.79 -10.04 -11.46
CA ALA A 54 -10.87 -9.28 -12.11
C ALA A 54 -11.54 -10.07 -13.23
N LEU A 55 -10.76 -10.75 -14.09
CA LEU A 55 -11.29 -11.58 -15.17
C LEU A 55 -11.99 -12.83 -14.65
N PHE A 56 -11.48 -13.47 -13.59
CA PHE A 56 -12.13 -14.58 -12.93
C PHE A 56 -13.50 -14.17 -12.37
N PHE A 57 -13.55 -13.09 -11.60
CA PHE A 57 -14.79 -12.57 -11.03
C PHE A 57 -15.78 -12.18 -12.14
N MET A 58 -15.29 -11.47 -13.17
CA MET A 58 -16.10 -11.07 -14.32
C MET A 58 -16.68 -12.29 -15.05
N ALA A 59 -15.85 -13.20 -15.53
CA ALA A 59 -16.28 -14.29 -16.39
C ALA A 59 -17.11 -15.33 -15.61
N VAL A 60 -16.63 -15.76 -14.44
CA VAL A 60 -17.23 -16.87 -13.69
C VAL A 60 -18.44 -16.41 -12.88
N LEU A 61 -18.29 -15.36 -12.07
CA LEU A 61 -19.34 -14.97 -11.13
C LEU A 61 -20.40 -14.10 -11.77
N THR A 62 -20.01 -13.11 -12.58
CA THR A 62 -20.98 -12.15 -13.13
C THR A 62 -21.43 -12.46 -14.56
N GLY A 63 -20.54 -13.03 -15.37
CA GLY A 63 -20.77 -13.40 -16.77
C GLY A 63 -21.62 -14.65 -16.85
N TYR A 64 -21.06 -15.81 -16.53
CA TYR A 64 -21.82 -17.07 -16.49
C TYR A 64 -22.93 -17.09 -15.43
N GLY A 65 -22.80 -16.27 -14.37
CA GLY A 65 -23.87 -16.07 -13.39
C GLY A 65 -25.04 -15.21 -13.90
N GLY A 66 -24.98 -14.68 -15.12
CA GLY A 66 -26.09 -13.97 -15.76
C GLY A 66 -26.45 -12.60 -15.13
N THR A 67 -25.61 -12.05 -14.25
CA THR A 67 -25.94 -10.88 -13.41
C THR A 67 -26.24 -9.62 -14.24
N PHE A 68 -25.64 -9.50 -15.43
CA PHE A 68 -25.75 -8.32 -16.30
C PHE A 68 -26.41 -8.64 -17.67
N GLU A 69 -27.12 -9.75 -17.81
CA GLU A 69 -27.61 -10.20 -19.13
C GLU A 69 -28.85 -9.46 -19.66
N SER A 70 -29.64 -8.82 -18.79
CA SER A 70 -30.90 -8.19 -19.16
C SER A 70 -31.12 -6.80 -18.56
N GLY A 71 -31.92 -6.00 -19.26
CA GLY A 71 -32.42 -4.71 -18.80
C GLY A 71 -31.34 -3.61 -18.68
N ALA A 72 -31.60 -2.65 -17.81
CA ALA A 72 -30.81 -1.43 -17.65
C ALA A 72 -29.34 -1.67 -17.25
N PHE A 73 -29.04 -2.77 -16.57
CA PHE A 73 -27.67 -3.08 -16.15
C PHE A 73 -26.74 -3.41 -17.32
N LYS A 74 -27.26 -4.07 -18.35
CA LYS A 74 -26.52 -4.35 -19.58
C LYS A 74 -26.21 -3.07 -20.32
N ASP A 75 -27.21 -2.22 -20.51
CA ASP A 75 -27.08 -0.97 -21.25
C ASP A 75 -26.09 -0.02 -20.57
N GLU A 76 -26.13 0.05 -19.24
CA GLU A 76 -25.18 0.84 -18.45
C GLU A 76 -23.75 0.30 -18.56
N ALA A 77 -23.54 -1.03 -18.52
CA ALA A 77 -22.21 -1.61 -18.70
C ALA A 77 -21.60 -1.27 -20.08
N LEU A 78 -22.43 -1.31 -21.12
CA LEU A 78 -22.03 -0.93 -22.49
C LEU A 78 -21.74 0.58 -22.61
N ALA A 79 -22.60 1.42 -22.04
CA ALA A 79 -22.44 2.87 -22.02
C ALA A 79 -21.18 3.31 -21.24
N PHE A 80 -20.92 2.65 -20.12
CA PHE A 80 -19.72 2.86 -19.30
C PHE A 80 -18.46 2.55 -20.10
N ALA A 81 -18.38 1.37 -20.72
CA ALA A 81 -17.21 0.99 -21.52
C ALA A 81 -16.99 1.93 -22.71
N LYS A 82 -18.06 2.39 -23.37
CA LYS A 82 -17.98 3.39 -24.45
C LYS A 82 -17.38 4.71 -23.93
N THR A 83 -17.88 5.21 -22.80
CA THR A 83 -17.44 6.48 -22.21
C THR A 83 -16.01 6.43 -21.70
N LYS A 84 -15.51 5.26 -21.29
CA LYS A 84 -14.15 5.06 -20.79
C LYS A 84 -13.13 4.77 -21.88
N ALA A 85 -13.48 3.96 -22.88
CA ALA A 85 -12.52 3.44 -23.86
C ALA A 85 -12.69 3.99 -25.28
N VAL A 86 -13.90 4.34 -25.69
CA VAL A 86 -14.21 4.72 -27.08
C VAL A 86 -14.24 6.23 -27.27
N THR A 87 -15.03 6.94 -26.45
CA THR A 87 -15.23 8.40 -26.58
C THR A 87 -13.96 9.23 -26.34
N PRO A 88 -13.16 9.02 -25.27
CA PRO A 88 -12.04 9.89 -24.98
C PRO A 88 -10.81 9.60 -25.86
N HIS A 89 -10.01 10.62 -26.13
CA HIS A 89 -8.72 10.44 -26.81
C HIS A 89 -7.67 9.75 -25.93
N TRP A 90 -6.61 9.22 -26.53
CA TRP A 90 -5.59 8.45 -25.81
C TRP A 90 -4.92 9.26 -24.68
N HIS A 91 -4.54 10.51 -24.96
CA HIS A 91 -3.94 11.40 -23.96
C HIS A 91 -4.93 11.76 -22.82
N GLN A 92 -6.23 11.82 -23.10
CA GLN A 92 -7.24 12.12 -22.08
C GLN A 92 -7.35 10.98 -21.06
N ILE A 93 -7.32 9.72 -21.52
CA ILE A 93 -7.31 8.55 -20.63
C ILE A 93 -6.05 8.53 -19.79
N PHE A 94 -4.91 8.86 -20.37
CA PHE A 94 -3.64 8.97 -19.66
C PHE A 94 -3.70 10.03 -18.54
N LEU A 95 -4.12 11.26 -18.85
CA LEU A 95 -4.24 12.34 -17.86
C LEU A 95 -5.28 12.02 -16.77
N LYS A 96 -6.41 11.42 -17.15
CA LYS A 96 -7.41 10.91 -16.20
C LYS A 96 -6.82 9.83 -15.30
N GLY A 97 -5.94 8.98 -15.83
CA GLY A 97 -5.22 7.97 -15.05
C GLY A 97 -4.30 8.58 -13.98
N ILE A 98 -3.62 9.68 -14.29
CA ILE A 98 -2.78 10.39 -13.31
C ILE A 98 -3.63 10.87 -12.14
N LEU A 99 -4.71 11.61 -12.43
CA LEU A 99 -5.59 12.15 -11.39
C LEU A 99 -6.25 11.02 -10.58
N CYS A 100 -6.67 9.94 -11.26
CA CYS A 100 -7.26 8.79 -10.60
C CYS A 100 -6.32 8.22 -9.54
N ASN A 101 -5.09 7.86 -9.91
CA ASN A 101 -4.23 7.17 -8.97
C ASN A 101 -3.62 8.10 -7.92
N TRP A 102 -3.51 9.40 -8.20
CA TRP A 102 -3.20 10.37 -7.16
C TRP A 102 -4.25 10.30 -6.03
N LEU A 103 -5.53 10.34 -6.36
CA LEU A 103 -6.61 10.26 -5.37
C LEU A 103 -6.69 8.88 -4.69
N VAL A 104 -6.43 7.78 -5.41
CA VAL A 104 -6.37 6.43 -4.82
C VAL A 104 -5.23 6.32 -3.81
N CYS A 105 -4.02 6.74 -4.18
CA CYS A 105 -2.88 6.73 -3.26
C CYS A 105 -3.11 7.66 -2.06
N MET A 106 -3.75 8.81 -2.26
CA MET A 106 -4.13 9.69 -1.15
C MET A 106 -5.10 9.02 -0.18
N ALA A 107 -6.12 8.33 -0.71
CA ALA A 107 -7.09 7.57 0.08
C ALA A 107 -6.39 6.55 0.99
N VAL A 108 -5.44 5.82 0.41
CA VAL A 108 -4.68 4.79 1.13
C VAL A 108 -3.70 5.39 2.13
N PHE A 109 -3.02 6.49 1.77
CA PHE A 109 -2.13 7.22 2.69
C PHE A 109 -2.90 7.69 3.93
N LEU A 110 -4.05 8.35 3.74
CA LEU A 110 -4.90 8.82 4.84
C LEU A 110 -5.45 7.65 5.69
N ALA A 111 -5.77 6.53 5.06
CA ALA A 111 -6.22 5.33 5.77
C ALA A 111 -5.10 4.71 6.64
N ILE A 112 -3.85 4.72 6.18
CA ILE A 112 -2.72 4.24 6.97
C ILE A 112 -2.46 5.18 8.16
N SER A 113 -2.59 6.49 7.96
CA SER A 113 -2.46 7.47 9.04
C SER A 113 -3.59 7.40 10.09
N SER A 114 -4.67 6.67 9.81
CA SER A 114 -5.84 6.56 10.68
C SER A 114 -5.73 5.35 11.63
N ARG A 115 -6.17 5.50 12.88
CA ARG A 115 -6.12 4.44 13.90
C ARG A 115 -7.37 3.56 13.92
N GLU A 116 -8.55 4.18 13.87
CA GLU A 116 -9.83 3.46 13.94
C GLU A 116 -10.31 2.99 12.57
N VAL A 117 -11.01 1.85 12.52
CA VAL A 117 -11.58 1.30 11.28
C VAL A 117 -12.53 2.29 10.61
N ILE A 118 -13.37 2.98 11.38
CA ILE A 118 -14.29 3.97 10.82
C ILE A 118 -13.54 5.14 10.19
N SER A 119 -12.48 5.62 10.82
CA SER A 119 -11.60 6.69 10.30
C SER A 119 -10.97 6.26 8.97
N LYS A 120 -10.51 5.00 8.86
CA LYS A 120 -10.00 4.41 7.60
C LYS A 120 -11.06 4.40 6.51
N ILE A 121 -12.28 3.97 6.83
CA ILE A 121 -13.39 3.92 5.87
C ILE A 121 -13.69 5.32 5.35
N VAL A 122 -13.82 6.31 6.23
CA VAL A 122 -14.13 7.70 5.85
C VAL A 122 -13.00 8.33 5.03
N ALA A 123 -11.74 8.09 5.44
CA ALA A 123 -10.55 8.54 4.70
C ALA A 123 -10.50 7.98 3.27
N ILE A 124 -10.94 6.75 3.06
CA ILE A 124 -11.04 6.12 1.74
C ILE A 124 -12.23 6.66 0.95
N TRP A 125 -13.36 6.89 1.62
CA TRP A 125 -14.64 7.14 0.97
C TRP A 125 -14.64 8.38 0.08
N PHE A 126 -14.18 9.52 0.60
CA PHE A 126 -14.26 10.79 -0.11
C PHE A 126 -13.32 10.91 -1.32
N PRO A 127 -12.02 10.57 -1.23
CA PRO A 127 -11.15 10.62 -2.41
C PRO A 127 -11.59 9.65 -3.50
N VAL A 128 -12.09 8.46 -3.11
CA VAL A 128 -12.61 7.49 -4.08
C VAL A 128 -13.90 7.98 -4.74
N MET A 129 -14.81 8.54 -3.96
CA MET A 129 -16.02 9.17 -4.50
C MET A 129 -15.68 10.26 -5.52
N CYS A 130 -14.67 11.09 -5.22
CA CYS A 130 -14.23 12.17 -6.09
C CYS A 130 -13.75 11.66 -7.44
N PHE A 131 -12.81 10.70 -7.48
CA PHE A 131 -12.27 10.24 -8.77
C PHE A 131 -13.32 9.51 -9.62
N VAL A 132 -14.27 8.82 -8.97
CA VAL A 132 -15.39 8.14 -9.63
C VAL A 132 -16.38 9.17 -10.18
N GLY A 133 -16.75 10.18 -9.39
CA GLY A 133 -17.64 11.27 -9.80
C GLY A 133 -17.07 12.10 -10.94
N LEU A 134 -15.74 12.29 -10.97
CA LEU A 134 -15.02 12.95 -12.07
C LEU A 134 -14.83 12.05 -13.30
N GLY A 135 -15.22 10.77 -13.23
CA GLY A 135 -15.11 9.85 -14.36
C GLY A 135 -13.68 9.57 -14.80
N THR A 136 -12.72 9.58 -13.86
CA THR A 136 -11.29 9.28 -14.13
C THR A 136 -11.03 7.79 -14.38
N ASP A 137 -9.83 7.45 -14.88
CA ASP A 137 -9.51 6.11 -15.36
C ASP A 137 -8.63 5.32 -14.38
N HIS A 138 -9.22 4.28 -13.78
CA HIS A 138 -8.52 3.37 -12.88
C HIS A 138 -8.24 2.05 -13.60
N VAL A 139 -6.97 1.70 -13.79
CA VAL A 139 -6.57 0.54 -14.60
C VAL A 139 -7.21 -0.75 -14.07
N VAL A 140 -7.21 -0.98 -12.75
CA VAL A 140 -7.79 -2.19 -12.14
C VAL A 140 -9.32 -2.22 -12.23
N ALA A 141 -9.99 -1.07 -12.21
CA ALA A 141 -11.45 -1.05 -12.43
C ALA A 141 -11.77 -1.36 -13.90
N ASN A 142 -10.95 -0.81 -14.81
CA ASN A 142 -11.06 -1.05 -16.24
C ASN A 142 -10.75 -2.52 -16.61
N MET A 143 -9.99 -3.27 -15.80
CA MET A 143 -9.80 -4.73 -15.92
C MET A 143 -11.08 -5.53 -15.71
N TYR A 144 -12.10 -4.96 -15.04
CA TYR A 144 -13.40 -5.61 -14.86
C TYR A 144 -14.43 -5.09 -15.87
N PHE A 145 -14.69 -3.77 -15.89
CA PHE A 145 -15.83 -3.21 -16.61
C PHE A 145 -15.72 -3.29 -18.13
N ILE A 146 -14.52 -3.11 -18.70
CA ILE A 146 -14.36 -3.15 -20.16
C ILE A 146 -14.44 -4.60 -20.66
N PRO A 147 -13.76 -5.59 -20.02
CA PRO A 147 -13.97 -7.00 -20.35
C PRO A 147 -15.42 -7.47 -20.15
N LEU A 148 -16.13 -6.97 -19.14
CA LEU A 148 -17.57 -7.25 -18.97
C LEU A 148 -18.38 -6.79 -20.18
N ALA A 149 -18.16 -5.56 -20.68
CA ALA A 149 -18.84 -5.07 -21.87
C ALA A 149 -18.51 -5.92 -23.12
N ILE A 150 -17.26 -6.35 -23.27
CA ILE A 150 -16.85 -7.26 -24.36
C ILE A 150 -17.57 -8.60 -24.24
N PHE A 151 -17.68 -9.17 -23.03
CA PHE A 151 -18.42 -10.41 -22.76
C PHE A 151 -19.91 -10.28 -23.12
N LEU A 152 -20.51 -9.12 -22.83
CA LEU A 152 -21.89 -8.78 -23.18
C LEU A 152 -22.10 -8.43 -24.68
N LYS A 153 -21.09 -8.69 -25.52
CA LYS A 153 -21.08 -8.44 -26.97
C LYS A 153 -21.20 -6.97 -27.34
N ALA A 154 -20.40 -6.12 -26.69
CA ALA A 154 -20.29 -4.70 -27.05
C ALA A 154 -20.03 -4.51 -28.56
N PRO A 155 -20.63 -3.50 -29.19
CA PRO A 155 -20.39 -3.20 -30.60
C PRO A 155 -18.97 -2.70 -30.84
N ALA A 156 -18.51 -2.81 -32.09
CA ALA A 156 -17.25 -2.23 -32.53
C ALA A 156 -17.16 -0.72 -32.19
N PRO A 157 -15.96 -0.19 -31.89
CA PRO A 157 -14.64 -0.80 -32.02
C PRO A 157 -14.15 -1.59 -30.79
N LEU A 158 -14.99 -1.79 -29.77
CA LEU A 158 -14.61 -2.47 -28.53
C LEU A 158 -14.27 -3.95 -28.81
N SER A 159 -12.97 -4.23 -28.79
CA SER A 159 -12.37 -5.56 -28.89
C SER A 159 -11.25 -5.68 -27.85
N VAL A 160 -10.74 -6.89 -27.62
CA VAL A 160 -9.66 -7.11 -26.64
C VAL A 160 -8.40 -6.30 -27.01
N SER A 161 -8.00 -6.30 -28.28
CA SER A 161 -6.85 -5.53 -28.76
C SER A 161 -7.09 -4.02 -28.62
N TYR A 162 -8.29 -3.54 -28.98
CA TYR A 162 -8.67 -2.15 -28.80
C TYR A 162 -8.63 -1.73 -27.33
N TYR A 163 -9.15 -2.56 -26.43
CA TYR A 163 -9.12 -2.33 -24.99
C TYR A 163 -7.68 -2.18 -24.46
N ILE A 164 -6.80 -3.11 -24.82
CA ILE A 164 -5.40 -3.09 -24.37
C ILE A 164 -4.71 -1.81 -24.84
N TRP A 165 -4.82 -1.50 -26.14
CA TRP A 165 -4.17 -0.34 -26.73
C TRP A 165 -4.75 1.00 -26.25
N LYS A 166 -6.07 1.13 -26.28
CA LYS A 166 -6.76 2.41 -26.13
C LYS A 166 -7.07 2.75 -24.68
N SER A 167 -7.25 1.77 -23.80
CA SER A 167 -7.63 1.99 -22.41
C SER A 167 -6.56 1.49 -21.43
N MET A 168 -6.15 0.23 -21.51
CA MET A 168 -5.27 -0.37 -20.49
C MET A 168 -3.90 0.31 -20.44
N ILE A 169 -3.21 0.45 -21.57
CA ILE A 169 -1.88 1.07 -21.62
C ILE A 169 -1.88 2.52 -21.11
N PRO A 170 -2.71 3.45 -21.64
CA PRO A 170 -2.68 4.83 -21.16
C PRO A 170 -3.11 4.95 -19.70
N SER A 171 -4.11 4.19 -19.24
CA SER A 171 -4.53 4.23 -17.83
C SER A 171 -3.45 3.67 -16.90
N LEU A 172 -2.75 2.60 -17.30
CA LEU A 172 -1.63 2.02 -16.57
C LEU A 172 -0.50 3.05 -16.38
N LEU A 173 -0.05 3.67 -17.47
CA LEU A 173 1.01 4.68 -17.44
C LEU A 173 0.60 5.89 -16.60
N GLY A 174 -0.64 6.36 -16.78
CA GLY A 174 -1.19 7.45 -15.99
C GLY A 174 -1.23 7.10 -14.51
N ASN A 175 -1.70 5.91 -14.15
CA ASN A 175 -1.75 5.47 -12.76
C ASN A 175 -0.35 5.34 -12.14
N ILE A 176 0.63 4.79 -12.85
CA ILE A 176 2.03 4.72 -12.37
C ILE A 176 2.55 6.11 -12.01
N ILE A 177 2.33 7.11 -12.87
CA ILE A 177 2.78 8.48 -12.63
C ILE A 177 1.97 9.12 -11.49
N GLY A 178 0.65 8.96 -11.46
CA GLY A 178 -0.22 9.50 -10.43
C GLY A 178 0.13 9.02 -9.02
N GLY A 179 0.33 7.72 -8.85
CA GLY A 179 0.67 7.15 -7.55
C GLY A 179 2.16 7.28 -7.22
N GLY A 180 3.03 6.98 -8.18
CA GLY A 180 4.47 6.96 -7.99
C GLY A 180 5.08 8.35 -7.83
N PHE A 181 4.79 9.26 -8.75
CA PHE A 181 5.39 10.60 -8.72
C PHE A 181 4.65 11.54 -7.77
N PHE A 182 3.34 11.77 -7.98
CA PHE A 182 2.59 12.79 -7.24
C PHE A 182 2.32 12.41 -5.78
N CYS A 183 2.12 11.13 -5.46
CA CYS A 183 2.04 10.67 -4.08
C CYS A 183 3.41 10.26 -3.56
N GLY A 184 4.00 9.18 -4.10
CA GLY A 184 5.24 8.61 -3.57
C GLY A 184 6.40 9.60 -3.56
N GLY A 185 6.74 10.17 -4.72
CA GLY A 185 7.88 11.07 -4.88
C GLY A 185 7.74 12.39 -4.13
N VAL A 186 6.60 13.08 -4.25
CA VAL A 186 6.37 14.37 -3.58
C VAL A 186 6.36 14.22 -2.06
N TYR A 187 5.63 13.24 -1.52
CA TYR A 187 5.57 13.05 -0.06
C TYR A 187 6.91 12.56 0.50
N TRP A 188 7.64 11.73 -0.25
CA TRP A 188 9.00 11.37 0.11
C TRP A 188 9.91 12.60 0.20
N TYR A 189 9.86 13.48 -0.80
CA TYR A 189 10.67 14.70 -0.80
C TYR A 189 10.34 15.62 0.38
N LEU A 190 9.06 15.79 0.69
CA LEU A 190 8.61 16.71 1.74
C LEU A 190 8.88 16.18 3.16
N PHE A 191 8.73 14.88 3.41
CA PHE A 191 8.74 14.33 4.77
C PHE A 191 9.93 13.42 5.09
N LEU A 192 10.61 12.87 4.07
CA LEU A 192 11.52 11.73 4.28
C LEU A 192 12.92 11.92 3.66
N ALA A 193 13.13 12.88 2.76
CA ALA A 193 14.39 13.03 2.02
C ALA A 193 15.65 13.25 2.90
N HIS A 194 15.48 13.77 4.12
CA HIS A 194 16.57 14.02 5.06
C HIS A 194 16.51 13.14 6.32
N GLU A 195 15.57 12.21 6.40
CA GLU A 195 15.43 11.32 7.55
C GLU A 195 16.13 9.98 7.31
N THR A 196 17.00 9.61 8.25
CA THR A 196 17.53 8.26 8.34
C THR A 196 16.56 7.41 9.16
N VAL A 197 15.57 6.81 8.50
CA VAL A 197 14.69 5.84 9.15
C VAL A 197 15.49 4.57 9.44
N SER A 198 15.76 4.29 10.71
CA SER A 198 16.42 3.07 11.16
C SER A 198 15.53 1.86 10.89
N ILE A 199 16.02 0.88 10.15
CA ILE A 199 15.32 -0.41 9.99
C ILE A 199 15.75 -1.31 11.14
N HIS A 200 14.81 -1.65 12.01
CA HIS A 200 15.00 -2.74 12.95
C HIS A 200 14.79 -4.03 12.16
N PHE A 201 15.87 -4.76 11.89
CA PHE A 201 15.73 -6.15 11.48
C PHE A 201 15.52 -6.92 12.77
N ASP A 202 14.35 -7.51 12.94
CA ASP A 202 14.13 -8.53 13.96
C ASP A 202 15.01 -9.73 13.61
N THR A 203 16.26 -9.70 14.08
CA THR A 203 17.19 -10.84 13.99
C THR A 203 16.92 -11.86 15.09
N VAL A 204 15.78 -11.75 15.78
CA VAL A 204 15.34 -12.71 16.78
C VAL A 204 14.92 -13.98 16.04
N ASP A 205 15.33 -15.13 16.58
CA ASP A 205 14.99 -16.44 16.02
C ASP A 205 13.48 -16.54 15.81
N ALA A 206 13.00 -17.17 14.74
CA ALA A 206 11.57 -17.19 14.40
C ALA A 206 10.68 -17.73 15.55
N ASN A 207 11.28 -18.51 16.45
CA ASN A 207 10.66 -19.06 17.67
C ASN A 207 10.53 -18.05 18.83
N THR A 208 11.06 -16.84 18.68
CA THR A 208 11.09 -15.77 19.69
C THR A 208 10.51 -14.44 19.20
N ALA A 209 10.02 -14.39 17.95
CA ALA A 209 9.36 -13.22 17.40
C ALA A 209 8.06 -12.94 18.15
N VAL A 210 8.05 -11.88 18.97
CA VAL A 210 6.82 -11.33 19.54
C VAL A 210 6.25 -10.36 18.51
N TYR A 211 5.21 -10.78 17.78
CA TYR A 211 4.53 -9.90 16.83
C TYR A 211 3.91 -8.72 17.57
N GLU A 212 4.39 -7.50 17.29
CA GLU A 212 3.77 -6.27 17.79
C GLU A 212 2.34 -6.15 17.22
N GLN A 213 1.35 -5.97 18.10
CA GLN A 213 -0.07 -5.90 17.75
C GLN A 213 -0.36 -4.68 16.86
N GLY A 214 -0.33 -4.87 15.55
CA GLY A 214 -0.59 -3.83 14.56
C GLY A 214 -1.31 -4.34 13.31
N GLY A 215 -2.53 -4.87 13.46
CA GLY A 215 -3.36 -5.29 12.34
C GLY A 215 -4.85 -5.39 12.69
N PRO A 216 -5.77 -5.23 11.72
CA PRO A 216 -7.22 -5.27 11.97
C PRO A 216 -7.75 -6.65 12.37
N ILE A 217 -6.97 -7.71 12.16
CA ILE A 217 -7.28 -9.08 12.59
C ILE A 217 -6.39 -9.41 13.78
N ASN A 218 -6.94 -9.21 14.97
CA ASN A 218 -6.30 -9.53 16.23
C ASN A 218 -6.23 -11.06 16.39
N ARG A 219 -5.12 -11.69 15.98
CA ARG A 219 -4.78 -13.05 16.42
C ARG A 219 -3.70 -12.96 17.48
N GLN A 220 -4.10 -13.14 18.74
CA GLN A 220 -3.17 -13.49 19.80
C GLN A 220 -2.75 -14.95 19.59
N ALA A 221 -1.48 -15.16 19.28
CA ALA A 221 -0.84 -16.46 19.45
C ALA A 221 0.42 -16.20 20.28
N THR A 222 0.30 -16.37 21.60
CA THR A 222 1.47 -16.50 22.47
C THR A 222 2.04 -17.91 22.29
N ALA A 223 3.36 -18.05 22.38
CA ALA A 223 4.09 -19.30 22.14
C ALA A 223 3.63 -20.48 23.04
N ASP A 224 2.88 -20.19 24.11
CA ASP A 224 2.43 -21.17 25.09
C ASP A 224 0.90 -21.30 25.09
N GLY A 225 0.36 -21.97 24.06
CA GLY A 225 -0.96 -22.59 24.12
C GLY A 225 -2.19 -21.69 23.90
N ALA A 226 -3.26 -22.33 23.42
CA ALA A 226 -4.52 -21.70 23.04
C ALA A 226 -5.27 -21.09 24.25
N GLY A 227 -5.46 -19.78 24.23
CA GLY A 227 -6.38 -19.07 25.12
C GLY A 227 -7.09 -17.95 24.38
N THR A 228 -8.38 -18.14 24.07
CA THR A 228 -9.25 -17.05 23.62
C THR A 228 -9.79 -16.32 24.84
N GLY A 229 -9.15 -15.21 25.22
CA GLY A 229 -9.58 -14.39 26.37
C GLY A 229 -9.83 -12.95 25.97
N TYR A 230 -11.07 -12.48 26.10
CA TYR A 230 -11.39 -11.05 26.13
C TYR A 230 -11.05 -10.50 27.52
N GLY A 231 -9.86 -9.92 27.68
CA GLY A 231 -9.44 -9.26 28.92
C GLY A 231 -9.70 -7.76 28.86
N HIS A 232 -10.79 -7.30 29.49
CA HIS A 232 -10.93 -5.91 29.91
C HIS A 232 -9.94 -5.66 31.05
N ALA A 233 -8.92 -4.85 30.84
CA ALA A 233 -8.13 -4.26 31.92
C ALA A 233 -7.95 -2.77 31.67
N HIS A 234 -8.69 -2.00 32.47
CA HIS A 234 -8.51 -0.57 32.68
C HIS A 234 -7.15 -0.33 33.33
N ASP A 235 -6.30 0.49 32.71
CA ASP A 235 -5.41 1.37 33.45
C ASP A 235 -5.19 2.67 32.67
N LYS A 236 -5.66 3.80 33.21
CA LYS A 236 -5.80 5.08 32.46
C LYS A 236 -4.57 5.99 32.53
N HIS A 237 -3.46 5.57 33.14
CA HIS A 237 -2.32 6.47 33.35
C HIS A 237 -0.93 5.89 33.09
N VAL A 238 -0.82 4.77 32.37
CA VAL A 238 0.48 4.25 31.92
C VAL A 238 0.61 4.44 30.42
N VAL A 239 1.42 5.41 30.00
CA VAL A 239 1.92 5.46 28.62
C VAL A 239 2.81 4.22 28.43
N PRO A 240 2.59 3.38 27.41
CA PRO A 240 3.42 2.21 27.18
C PRO A 240 4.88 2.65 27.04
N SER A 241 5.72 2.19 27.97
CA SER A 241 7.18 2.22 27.81
C SER A 241 7.51 1.35 26.61
N SER A 242 8.29 1.87 25.65
CA SER A 242 8.66 1.16 24.42
C SER A 242 9.58 -0.04 24.63
N GLY A 243 9.71 -0.53 25.87
CA GLY A 243 10.44 -1.74 26.22
C GLY A 243 11.94 -1.69 25.95
N ASN A 244 12.47 -0.62 25.34
CA ASN A 244 13.84 -0.60 24.88
C ASN A 244 14.75 0.10 25.89
N ASN A 245 15.06 -0.60 26.99
CA ASN A 245 16.23 -0.31 27.82
C ASN A 245 17.53 -0.90 27.20
N GLY A 246 17.53 -1.20 25.90
CA GLY A 246 18.67 -1.75 25.17
C GLY A 246 19.66 -0.67 24.76
N ARG A 247 20.83 -0.64 25.41
CA ARG A 247 22.02 0.00 24.85
C ARG A 247 22.56 -0.87 23.72
N SER A 248 22.64 -0.33 22.51
CA SER A 248 23.16 -1.02 21.32
C SER A 248 24.67 -1.29 21.44
N GLY A 249 25.06 -2.56 21.29
CA GLY A 249 26.43 -3.07 21.35
C GLY A 249 27.32 -2.75 20.13
N ILE A 250 26.85 -1.93 19.18
CA ILE A 250 27.65 -1.49 18.02
C ILE A 250 28.18 -0.05 18.19
N ALA A 251 27.82 0.62 19.29
CA ALA A 251 28.44 1.87 19.74
C ALA A 251 29.62 1.65 20.72
N HIS A 252 30.12 0.43 20.88
CA HIS A 252 31.29 0.15 21.71
C HIS A 252 32.60 0.40 20.93
N ASP A 253 32.67 0.02 19.65
CA ASP A 253 33.96 -0.01 18.94
C ASP A 253 34.34 1.28 18.20
N LEU A 254 33.42 2.24 18.07
CA LEU A 254 33.74 3.58 17.53
C LEU A 254 33.92 4.66 18.61
N HIS A 255 33.62 4.35 19.87
CA HIS A 255 33.85 5.28 20.99
C HIS A 255 35.01 4.89 21.91
N LEU A 256 35.59 3.68 21.78
CA LEU A 256 36.77 3.26 22.53
C LEU A 256 38.12 3.61 21.87
N GLY A 257 38.17 3.76 20.54
CA GLY A 257 39.38 4.20 19.84
C GLY A 257 39.80 5.65 20.14
N ALA A 258 38.88 6.48 20.65
CA ALA A 258 39.16 7.88 21.00
C ALA A 258 39.35 8.13 22.50
N VAL A 259 39.01 7.16 23.37
CA VAL A 259 39.06 7.33 24.84
C VAL A 259 40.21 6.53 25.48
N GLU A 260 40.75 5.49 24.83
CA GLU A 260 41.95 4.79 25.33
C GLU A 260 43.28 5.55 25.10
N GLY A 261 43.26 6.68 24.38
CA GLY A 261 44.44 7.52 24.16
C GLY A 261 44.73 8.59 25.23
N LEU A 262 43.83 8.84 26.18
CA LEU A 262 43.92 10.00 27.09
C LEU A 262 43.88 9.67 28.59
N GLY A 263 43.88 8.40 28.99
CA GLY A 263 43.65 8.00 30.38
C GLY A 263 44.81 7.33 31.14
N ARG A 264 46.05 7.32 30.62
CA ARG A 264 47.15 6.62 31.30
C ARG A 264 48.48 7.39 31.28
N ARG A 265 48.62 8.36 32.18
CA ARG A 265 49.93 8.78 32.70
C ARG A 265 49.87 9.02 34.21
N LYS A 266 50.54 8.09 34.91
CA LYS A 266 51.29 8.20 36.17
C LYS A 266 50.62 8.93 37.35
N GLU A 267 50.26 8.14 38.36
CA GLU A 267 50.67 8.42 39.75
C GLU A 267 50.97 7.09 40.43
N GLY A 268 52.22 6.96 40.87
CA GLY A 268 52.75 5.80 41.57
C GLY A 268 53.15 6.20 42.98
N SER A 269 52.93 5.26 43.90
CA SER A 269 53.62 5.03 45.19
C SER A 269 53.76 6.19 46.16
N GLU A 270 53.06 6.08 47.29
CA GLU A 270 53.55 6.28 48.67
C GLU A 270 52.40 5.76 49.57
N GLY A 271 52.54 4.80 50.48
CA GLY A 271 53.66 4.57 51.40
C GLY A 271 53.20 4.99 52.79
N SER A 272 52.49 4.11 53.50
CA SER A 272 52.08 4.28 54.89
C SER A 272 53.26 4.42 55.84
N VAL A 273 53.29 5.45 56.70
CA VAL A 273 54.01 5.42 57.99
C VAL A 273 53.20 6.16 59.06
N SER A 274 53.11 5.53 60.22
CA SER A 274 52.54 5.95 61.49
C SER A 274 53.47 6.83 62.34
N VAL A 275 52.84 7.57 63.26
CA VAL A 275 53.34 8.45 64.36
C VAL A 275 53.48 9.92 63.99
#